data_AF-A0ABD0NVB0-F1
#
_entry.id   AF-A0ABD0NVB0-F1
#
_cell.length_a   1.000
_cell.length_b   1.000
_cell.length_c   1.000
_cell.angle_alpha   90.00
_cell.angle_beta   90.00
_cell.angle_gamma   90.00
#
_symmetry.space_group_name_H-M   'P 1'
#
loop_
_entity.id
_entity.type
_entity.pdbx_description
1 polymer ?
#
loop_
_entity_poly.entity_id
_entity_poly.type
_entity_poly.pdbx_seq_one_letter_code
_entity_poly.pdbx_strand_id
1 'polypeptide(L)' 'AAGIGVDDLRRLCILRLSFVKGWGPDYPRQSIKHTPCWVEVHLHRALQLLDEVLHTMPLADPGPAN' A
#
# COMPACT_ATOMS: atom_id res chain seq x y z
N ALA A 1 14.46 -5.24 -8.94
CA ALA A 1 13.97 -5.40 -7.56
C ALA A 1 13.50 -4.08 -6.90
N ALA A 2 13.78 -2.89 -7.46
CA ALA A 2 13.44 -1.60 -6.84
C ALA A 2 11.94 -1.28 -6.69
N GLY A 3 11.04 -1.92 -7.44
CA GLY A 3 9.59 -1.66 -7.35
C GLY A 3 8.87 -2.34 -6.18
N ILE A 4 9.43 -3.43 -5.64
CA ILE A 4 8.71 -4.29 -4.68
C ILE A 4 8.47 -3.56 -3.35
N GLY A 5 9.45 -2.78 -2.86
CA GLY A 5 9.31 -2.03 -1.59
C GLY A 5 8.41 -0.80 -1.68
N VAL A 6 8.29 -0.19 -2.86
CA VAL A 6 7.48 1.04 -3.05
C VAL A 6 5.99 0.74 -2.94
N ASP A 7 5.54 -0.36 -3.54
CA ASP A 7 4.14 -0.80 -3.45
C ASP A 7 3.75 -1.18 -2.02
N ASP A 8 4.65 -1.84 -1.29
CA ASP A 8 4.42 -2.19 0.12
C ASP A 8 4.36 -0.94 1.01
N LEU A 9 5.24 0.03 0.77
CA LEU A 9 5.27 1.26 1.54
C LEU A 9 4.07 2.17 1.22
N ARG A 10 3.65 2.23 -0.05
CA ARG A 10 2.42 2.92 -0.47
C ARG A 10 1.19 2.37 0.24
N ARG A 11 1.12 1.05 0.49
CA ARG A 11 -0.01 0.46 1.22
C ARG A 11 -0.16 1.02 2.63
N LEU A 12 0.89 1.55 3.26
CA LEU A 12 0.79 2.24 4.56
C LEU A 12 -0.01 3.55 4.48
N CYS A 13 -0.07 4.18 3.30
CA CYS A 13 -0.78 5.44 3.10
C CYS A 13 -2.23 5.23 2.64
N ILE A 14 -2.70 3.98 2.61
CA ILE A 14 -4.03 3.61 2.11
C ILE A 14 -4.82 2.95 3.23
N LEU A 15 -6.00 3.48 3.51
CA LEU A 15 -6.96 2.86 4.41
C LEU A 15 -8.10 2.22 3.60
N ARG A 16 -8.55 1.05 4.01
CA ARG A 16 -9.66 0.34 3.39
C ARG A 16 -10.74 0.07 4.43
N LEU A 17 -11.96 0.54 4.16
CA LEU A 17 -13.09 0.44 5.08
C LEU A 17 -14.28 -0.18 4.38
N SER A 18 -14.88 -1.20 4.99
CA SER A 18 -16.13 -1.80 4.52
C SER A 18 -17.31 -1.28 5.33
N PHE A 19 -18.44 -1.05 4.68
CA PHE A 19 -19.67 -0.66 5.38
C PHE A 19 -20.51 -1.90 5.70
N VAL A 20 -20.99 -1.99 6.94
CA VAL A 20 -21.92 -3.02 7.46
C VAL A 20 -21.35 -4.45 7.54
N LYS A 21 -20.58 -4.90 6.55
CA LYS A 21 -20.13 -6.30 6.42
C LYS A 21 -18.62 -6.42 6.58
N GLY A 22 -18.19 -7.23 7.54
CA GLY A 22 -16.77 -7.60 7.73
C GLY A 22 -16.27 -8.62 6.70
N TRP A 23 -14.95 -8.77 6.66
CA TRP A 23 -14.19 -9.75 5.86
C TRP A 23 -13.04 -10.32 6.70
N GLY A 24 -12.48 -11.47 6.29
CA GLY A 24 -11.40 -12.15 7.01
C GLY A 24 -11.75 -13.61 7.32
N PRO A 25 -10.89 -14.33 8.06
CA PRO A 25 -11.04 -15.77 8.33
C PRO A 25 -12.37 -16.16 8.97
N ASP A 26 -12.93 -15.27 9.80
CA ASP A 26 -14.19 -15.50 10.53
C ASP A 26 -15.44 -15.07 9.75
N TYR A 27 -15.28 -14.62 8.51
CA TYR A 27 -16.36 -14.18 7.64
C TYR A 27 -16.42 -15.02 6.36
N PRO A 28 -17.60 -15.15 5.72
CA PRO A 28 -17.70 -15.80 4.41
C PRO A 28 -16.98 -15.02 3.29
N ARG A 29 -16.49 -13.81 3.57
CA ARG A 29 -15.79 -12.93 2.63
C ARG A 29 -14.30 -12.92 2.95
N GLN A 30 -13.49 -13.49 2.06
CA GLN A 30 -12.03 -13.60 2.24
C GLN A 30 -11.27 -12.28 1.98
N SER A 31 -11.90 -11.32 1.32
CA SER A 31 -11.28 -10.04 0.94
C SER A 31 -12.30 -8.93 1.04
N ILE A 32 -11.84 -7.71 1.33
CA ILE A 32 -12.71 -6.53 1.33
C ILE A 32 -13.39 -6.31 -0.03
N LYS A 33 -12.77 -6.74 -1.14
CA LYS A 33 -13.39 -6.67 -2.48
C LYS A 33 -14.67 -7.49 -2.61
N HIS A 34 -14.91 -8.45 -1.72
CA HIS A 34 -16.13 -9.26 -1.67
C HIS A 34 -17.22 -8.62 -0.80
N THR A 35 -16.99 -7.46 -0.19
CA THR A 35 -18.03 -6.74 0.57
C THR A 35 -18.90 -5.92 -0.39
N PRO A 36 -20.20 -5.73 -0.08
CA PRO A 36 -21.15 -5.11 -1.01
C PRO A 36 -20.87 -3.63 -1.27
N CYS A 37 -20.26 -2.93 -0.30
CA CYS A 37 -19.83 -1.54 -0.43
C CYS A 37 -18.65 -1.28 0.51
N TRP A 38 -17.62 -0.63 -0.02
CA TRP A 38 -16.40 -0.27 0.71
C TRP A 38 -15.75 0.94 0.04
N VAL A 39 -14.84 1.60 0.77
CA VAL A 39 -14.05 2.72 0.28
C VAL A 39 -12.57 2.47 0.49
N GLU A 40 -11.77 3.02 -0.42
CA GLU A 40 -10.33 3.14 -0.30
C GLU A 40 -9.98 4.62 -0.11
N VAL A 41 -9.39 4.95 1.03
CA VAL A 41 -8.99 6.31 1.38
C VAL A 41 -7.49 6.44 1.19
N HIS A 42 -7.09 7.39 0.35
CA HIS A 42 -5.70 7.72 0.12
C HIS A 42 -5.31 8.91 1.00
N LEU A 43 -4.31 8.71 1.87
CA LEU A 43 -3.82 9.75 2.77
C LEU A 43 -2.75 10.58 2.05
N HIS A 44 -3.16 11.71 1.46
CA HIS A 44 -2.27 12.55 0.64
C HIS A 44 -1.00 12.98 1.39
N ARG A 45 -1.11 13.37 2.67
CA ARG A 45 0.07 13.78 3.44
C ARG A 45 1.06 12.63 3.65
N ALA A 46 0.56 11.43 3.92
CA ALA A 46 1.42 10.25 4.08
C ALA A 46 2.09 9.88 2.76
N LEU A 47 1.38 10.00 1.63
CA LEU A 47 1.95 9.79 0.29
C LEU A 47 3.04 10.82 -0.05
N GLN A 48 2.89 12.08 0.36
CA GLN A 48 3.92 13.10 0.18
C GLN A 48 5.18 12.80 1.00
N LEU A 49 5.03 12.42 2.26
CA LEU A 49 6.16 12.04 3.11
C LEU A 49 6.85 10.78 2.58
N LEU A 50 6.08 9.83 2.05
CA LEU A 50 6.60 8.66 1.36
C LEU A 50 7.45 9.08 0.15
N ASP A 51 6.94 9.98 -0.68
CA ASP A 51 7.67 10.50 -1.84
C ASP A 51 8.99 11.15 -1.43
N GLU A 52 8.99 11.98 -0.38
CA GLU A 52 10.22 12.58 0.19
C GLU A 52 11.22 11.50 0.62
N VAL A 53 10.76 10.46 1.34
CA VAL A 53 11.63 9.34 1.76
C VAL A 53 12.20 8.60 0.56
N LEU A 54 11.39 8.30 -0.46
CA LEU A 54 11.84 7.59 -1.66
C LEU A 54 12.91 8.37 -2.43
N HIS A 55 12.79 9.70 -2.51
CA HIS A 55 13.80 10.55 -3.13
C HIS A 55 15.13 10.57 -2.37
N THR A 56 15.11 10.29 -1.06
CA THR A 56 16.32 10.21 -0.22
C THR A 56 16.93 8.82 -0.14
N MET A 57 16.23 7.78 -0.61
CA MET A 57 16.81 6.44 -0.67
C MET A 57 17.90 6.42 -1.73
N PRO A 58 19.11 5.95 -1.42
CA PRO A 58 20.16 5.82 -2.43
C PRO A 58 19.62 4.91 -3.53
N LEU A 59 19.50 5.46 -4.74
CA LEU A 59 19.21 4.68 -5.93
C LEU A 59 20.25 3.58 -5.94
N ALA A 60 19.83 2.31 -5.84
CA ALA A 60 20.74 1.18 -5.81
C ALA A 60 21.75 1.36 -6.95
N ASP A 61 23.00 1.67 -6.60
CA ASP A 61 24.07 1.86 -7.55
C ASP A 61 24.15 0.56 -8.34
N PRO A 62 23.94 0.56 -9.67
CA PRO A 62 24.27 -0.59 -10.47
C PRO A 62 25.80 -0.60 -10.53
N GLY A 63 26.44 -1.04 -9.45
CA GLY A 63 27.87 -1.27 -9.42
C GLY A 63 28.24 -2.13 -10.62
N PRO A 64 29.36 -1.83 -11.30
CA PRO A 64 29.69 -2.49 -12.55
C PRO A 64 29.78 -3.99 -12.30
N ALA A 65 29.03 -4.76 -13.09
CA ALA A 65 29.20 -6.20 -13.17
C ALA A 65 30.60 -6.47 -13.71
N ASN A 66 31.53 -6.80 -12.81
CA ASN A 66 32.78 -7.47 -13.15
C ASN A 66 32.54 -8.98 -13.20
#